data_AF-A0A954NPV2-F1
#
_entry.id   AF-A0A954NPV2-F1
#
_cell.length_a   1.000
_cell.length_b   1.000
_cell.length_c   1.000
_cell.angle_alpha   90.00
_cell.angle_beta   90.00
_cell.angle_gamma   90.00
#
_symmetry.space_group_name_H-M   'P 1'
#
loop_
_entity.id
_entity.type
_entity.pdbx_description
1 polymer ?
#
loop_
_entity_poly.entity_id
_entity_poly.type
_entity_poly.pdbx_seq_one_letter_code
_entity_poly.pdbx_strand_id
1 'polypeptide(L)'
;KIGTPPRRIVVSTHTIALQEQLLHKDLPLLNSVIPREFTAVLAKGRRNYVSLRRLAAAMNRAGSLFSEDAEVRELKELNKWAAATHDGSQADLARSPLPSVWDEVASDSGNCLGRRCPTHGKCFYYAARRRMQNAQVLLVNHALLFSDIALRRHGVSLLPDYQVVILDEAHTIEQIAGDHLGLRISSGQIEYQLNKLFNERNGKGL
;
A
#
# COMPACT_ATOMS: atom_id res chain seq x y z
N LYS A 1 15.67 -30.95 17.64
CA LYS A 1 15.30 -29.62 18.18
C LYS A 1 14.23 -29.04 17.27
N ILE A 2 12.97 -28.97 17.72
CA ILE A 2 11.90 -28.29 16.99
C ILE A 2 12.32 -26.82 16.92
N GLY A 3 12.75 -26.38 15.74
CA GLY A 3 13.34 -25.06 15.55
C GLY A 3 12.30 -24.00 15.88
N THR A 4 12.59 -23.14 16.85
CA THR A 4 11.84 -21.90 17.07
C THR A 4 11.67 -21.21 15.72
N PRO A 5 10.44 -20.85 15.31
CA PRO A 5 10.23 -20.16 14.04
C PRO A 5 11.12 -18.91 14.00
N PRO A 6 11.71 -18.58 12.85
CA PRO A 6 12.59 -17.43 12.73
C PRO A 6 11.84 -16.17 13.18
N ARG A 7 12.44 -15.41 14.11
CA ARG A 7 11.88 -14.15 14.59
C ARG A 7 11.77 -13.18 13.43
N ARG A 8 10.59 -12.60 13.23
CA ARG A 8 10.35 -11.52 12.30
C ARG A 8 10.60 -10.18 12.97
N ILE A 9 11.36 -9.35 12.27
CA ILE A 9 11.76 -8.01 12.70
C ILE A 9 11.06 -7.02 11.78
N VAL A 10 10.44 -6.00 12.36
CA VAL A 10 9.93 -4.83 11.64
C VAL A 10 10.90 -3.68 11.87
N VAL A 11 11.37 -3.07 10.79
CA VAL A 11 12.16 -1.84 10.81
C VAL A 11 11.28 -0.73 10.24
N SER A 12 10.95 0.24 11.07
CA SER A 12 10.11 1.36 10.68
C SER A 12 10.95 2.62 10.52
N THR A 13 10.79 3.29 9.39
CA THR A 13 11.52 4.54 9.07
C THR A 13 10.59 5.59 8.49
N HIS A 14 10.96 6.86 8.58
CA HIS A 14 10.13 7.98 8.15
C HIS A 14 10.27 8.29 6.65
N THR A 15 11.48 8.32 6.12
CA THR A 15 11.77 8.91 4.80
C THR A 15 11.91 7.85 3.71
N ILE A 16 11.50 8.20 2.48
CA ILE A 16 11.67 7.33 1.30
C ILE A 16 13.16 7.09 1.02
N ALA A 17 13.99 8.13 1.14
CA ALA A 17 15.44 8.04 0.92
C ALA A 17 16.11 6.99 1.83
N LEU A 18 15.73 6.95 3.10
CA LEU A 18 16.26 5.97 4.04
C LEU A 18 15.75 4.56 3.75
N GLN A 19 14.49 4.41 3.32
CA GLN A 19 13.98 3.12 2.84
C GLN A 19 14.78 2.61 1.65
N GLU A 20 15.07 3.46 0.66
CA GLU A 20 15.87 3.09 -0.50
C GLU A 20 17.30 2.71 -0.13
N GLN A 21 17.92 3.47 0.78
CA GLN A 21 19.26 3.14 1.29
C GLN A 21 19.28 1.76 1.95
N LEU A 22 18.33 1.49 2.85
CA LEU A 22 18.22 0.21 3.53
C LEU A 22 18.00 -0.94 2.54
N LEU A 23 17.12 -0.76 1.54
CA LEU A 23 16.78 -1.81 0.58
C LEU A 23 17.89 -2.10 -0.43
N HIS A 24 18.58 -1.07 -0.90
CA HIS A 24 19.51 -1.20 -2.02
C HIS A 24 20.98 -1.23 -1.61
N LYS A 25 21.31 -0.84 -0.37
CA LYS A 25 22.68 -0.83 0.13
C LYS A 25 22.84 -1.65 1.42
N ASP A 26 22.16 -1.25 2.48
CA ASP A 26 22.49 -1.76 3.82
C ASP A 26 22.05 -3.21 4.02
N LEU A 27 20.83 -3.58 3.61
CA LEU A 27 20.34 -4.96 3.71
C LEU A 27 21.09 -5.92 2.77
N PRO A 28 21.36 -5.58 1.49
CA PRO A 28 22.23 -6.39 0.65
C PRO A 28 23.62 -6.61 1.24
N LEU A 29 24.25 -5.55 1.78
CA LEU A 29 25.55 -5.65 2.46
C LEU A 29 25.48 -6.57 3.67
N LEU A 30 24.46 -6.42 4.52
CA LEU A 30 24.26 -7.30 5.66
C LEU A 30 24.13 -8.76 5.23
N ASN A 31 23.34 -9.03 4.18
CA ASN A 31 23.14 -10.39 3.66
C ASN A 31 24.42 -10.98 3.06
N SER A 32 25.40 -10.16 2.63
CA SER A 32 26.69 -10.65 2.13
C SER A 32 27.72 -10.94 3.22
N VAL A 33 27.58 -10.34 4.42
CA VAL A 33 28.59 -10.45 5.48
C VAL A 33 28.16 -11.34 6.65
N ILE A 34 26.87 -11.46 6.92
CA ILE A 34 26.41 -12.29 8.03
C ILE A 34 26.36 -13.76 7.61
N PRO A 35 26.71 -14.72 8.50
CA PRO A 35 26.72 -16.15 8.19
C PRO A 35 25.31 -16.77 8.21
N ARG A 36 24.32 -16.04 7.67
CA ARG A 36 22.91 -16.43 7.65
C ARG A 36 22.15 -15.69 6.56
N GLU A 37 21.50 -16.44 5.68
CA GLU A 37 20.57 -15.86 4.72
C GLU A 37 19.30 -15.36 5.40
N PHE A 38 18.83 -14.18 4.98
CA PHE A 38 17.52 -13.65 5.36
C PHE A 38 16.88 -12.93 4.18
N THR A 39 15.54 -12.85 4.22
CA THR A 39 14.76 -12.10 3.25
C THR A 39 14.22 -10.84 3.91
N ALA A 40 14.51 -9.70 3.28
CA ALA A 40 13.95 -8.41 3.63
C ALA A 40 13.00 -7.92 2.54
N VAL A 41 11.86 -7.34 2.93
CA VAL A 41 10.91 -6.77 1.97
C VAL A 41 10.34 -5.45 2.46
N LEU A 42 10.10 -4.53 1.52
CA LEU A 42 9.35 -3.31 1.77
C LEU A 42 7.85 -3.61 1.81
N ALA A 43 7.24 -3.34 2.96
CA ALA A 43 5.83 -3.46 3.21
C ALA A 43 5.15 -2.11 2.97
N LYS A 44 4.20 -2.09 2.03
CA LYS A 44 3.44 -0.90 1.63
C LYS A 44 1.96 -1.10 1.93
N GLY A 45 1.26 0.00 2.22
CA GLY A 45 -0.20 -0.01 2.37
C GLY A 45 -0.90 -0.41 1.07
N ARG A 46 -2.11 -0.98 1.15
CA ARG A 46 -2.84 -1.54 0.00
C ARG A 46 -3.02 -0.55 -1.16
N ARG A 47 -3.29 0.73 -0.86
CA ARG A 47 -3.48 1.79 -1.87
C ARG A 47 -2.25 2.07 -2.73
N ASN A 48 -1.07 1.60 -2.32
CA ASN A 48 0.15 1.72 -3.14
C ASN A 48 0.19 0.73 -4.29
N TYR A 49 -0.76 -0.21 -4.40
CA TYR A 49 -0.78 -1.21 -5.47
C TYR A 49 -1.95 -0.98 -6.42
N VAL A 50 -1.72 -1.10 -7.72
CA VAL A 50 -2.80 -1.10 -8.71
C VAL A 50 -3.65 -2.39 -8.60
N SER A 51 -4.96 -2.26 -8.78
CA SER A 51 -5.88 -3.38 -8.87
C SER A 51 -6.24 -3.66 -10.33
N LEU A 52 -5.77 -4.79 -10.87
CA LEU A 52 -6.06 -5.19 -12.26
C LEU A 52 -7.56 -5.22 -12.58
N ARG A 53 -8.40 -5.63 -11.62
CA ARG A 53 -9.86 -5.64 -11.81
C ARG A 53 -10.43 -4.23 -11.87
N ARG A 54 -9.99 -3.34 -10.97
CA ARG A 54 -10.48 -1.96 -10.95
C ARG A 54 -9.99 -1.19 -12.17
N LEU A 55 -8.74 -1.42 -12.57
CA LEU A 55 -8.16 -0.88 -13.80
C LEU A 55 -8.98 -1.30 -15.04
N ALA A 56 -9.31 -2.59 -15.17
CA ALA A 56 -10.18 -3.06 -16.25
C ALA A 56 -11.59 -2.41 -16.21
N ALA A 57 -12.18 -2.28 -15.02
CA ALA A 57 -13.48 -1.62 -14.86
C ALA A 57 -13.44 -0.12 -15.16
N ALA A 58 -12.33 0.56 -14.86
CA ALA A 58 -12.11 1.97 -15.19
C ALA A 58 -11.90 2.14 -16.70
N MET A 59 -11.13 1.26 -17.35
CA MET A 59 -10.97 1.21 -18.80
C MET A 59 -12.30 1.05 -19.55
N ASN A 60 -13.17 0.15 -19.08
CA ASN A 60 -14.49 -0.06 -19.69
C ASN A 60 -15.44 1.14 -19.53
N ARG A 61 -15.23 2.00 -18.52
CA ARG A 61 -16.10 3.14 -18.21
C ARG A 61 -15.43 4.49 -18.48
N ALA A 62 -14.26 4.50 -19.13
CA ALA A 62 -13.40 5.67 -19.23
C ALA A 62 -14.12 6.93 -19.73
N GLY A 63 -14.96 6.80 -20.76
CA GLY A 63 -15.71 7.93 -21.36
C GLY A 63 -16.86 8.48 -20.50
N SER A 64 -17.21 7.82 -19.40
CA SER A 64 -18.21 8.30 -18.42
C SER A 64 -17.60 8.63 -17.05
N LEU A 65 -16.43 8.06 -16.76
CA LEU A 65 -15.75 8.17 -15.47
C LEU A 65 -14.91 9.45 -15.37
N PHE A 66 -14.33 9.87 -16.49
CA PHE A 66 -13.45 11.03 -16.57
C PHE A 66 -14.04 12.06 -17.53
N SER A 67 -13.92 13.33 -17.15
CA SER A 67 -14.39 14.46 -17.96
C SER A 67 -13.26 15.09 -18.76
N GLU A 68 -12.00 14.87 -18.34
CA GLU A 68 -10.83 15.45 -18.99
C GLU A 68 -10.08 14.42 -19.83
N ASP A 69 -9.66 14.81 -21.04
CA ASP A 69 -8.86 13.94 -21.91
C ASP A 69 -7.52 13.53 -21.28
N ALA A 70 -6.98 14.35 -20.37
CA ALA A 70 -5.74 14.06 -19.66
C ALA A 70 -5.87 12.82 -18.76
N GLU A 71 -6.99 12.70 -18.05
CA GLU A 71 -7.29 11.56 -17.17
C GLU A 71 -7.46 10.27 -17.98
N VAL A 72 -8.19 10.34 -19.11
CA VAL A 72 -8.39 9.21 -20.01
C VAL A 72 -7.07 8.75 -20.63
N ARG A 73 -6.19 9.68 -21.01
CA ARG A 73 -4.84 9.36 -21.50
C ARG A 73 -4.02 8.69 -20.41
N GLU A 74 -4.01 9.23 -19.19
CA GLU A 74 -3.25 8.63 -18.08
C GLU A 74 -3.75 7.24 -17.72
N LEU A 75 -5.07 7.01 -17.71
CA LEU A 75 -5.65 5.69 -17.49
C LEU A 75 -5.14 4.66 -18.52
N LYS A 76 -5.07 5.04 -19.80
CA LYS A 76 -4.53 4.18 -20.87
C LYS A 76 -3.04 3.87 -20.65
N GLU A 77 -2.25 4.85 -20.22
CA GLU A 77 -0.84 4.65 -19.91
C GLU A 77 -0.66 3.75 -18.67
N LEU A 78 -1.47 3.92 -17.63
CA LEU A 78 -1.49 3.02 -16.47
C LEU A 78 -1.87 1.59 -16.86
N ASN A 79 -2.79 1.42 -17.82
CA ASN A 79 -3.14 0.10 -18.33
C ASN A 79 -1.97 -0.59 -19.05
N LYS A 80 -1.21 0.15 -19.86
CA LYS A 80 0.02 -0.37 -20.49
C LYS A 80 1.08 -0.69 -19.44
N TRP A 81 1.31 0.22 -18.50
CA TRP A 81 2.28 0.03 -17.41
C TRP A 81 1.94 -1.18 -16.54
N ALA A 82 0.66 -1.37 -16.18
CA ALA A 82 0.23 -2.49 -15.35
C ALA A 82 0.46 -3.87 -15.99
N ALA A 83 0.59 -3.93 -17.32
CA ALA A 83 0.94 -5.15 -18.04
C ALA A 83 2.45 -5.44 -18.04
N ALA A 84 3.30 -4.43 -17.84
CA ALA A 84 4.76 -4.54 -17.87
C ALA A 84 5.43 -4.44 -16.49
N THR A 85 4.74 -3.89 -15.49
CA THR A 85 5.26 -3.73 -14.12
C THR A 85 5.51 -5.07 -13.45
N HIS A 86 6.57 -5.11 -12.65
CA HIS A 86 6.94 -6.30 -11.88
C HIS A 86 6.05 -6.49 -10.65
N ASP A 87 5.76 -5.42 -9.90
CA ASP A 87 5.10 -5.53 -8.60
C ASP A 87 3.84 -4.67 -8.43
N GLY A 88 3.50 -3.86 -9.44
CA GLY A 88 2.30 -3.03 -9.48
C GLY A 88 2.27 -1.91 -8.44
N SER A 89 3.41 -1.53 -7.88
CA SER A 89 3.58 -0.43 -6.93
C SER A 89 3.52 0.93 -7.63
N GLN A 90 2.77 1.88 -7.05
CA GLN A 90 2.76 3.28 -7.46
C GLN A 90 4.16 3.91 -7.43
N ALA A 91 5.03 3.45 -6.52
CA ALA A 91 6.40 3.94 -6.41
C ALA A 91 7.27 3.60 -7.65
N ASP A 92 6.85 2.64 -8.47
CA ASP A 92 7.59 2.25 -9.69
C ASP A 92 7.15 3.08 -10.91
N LEU A 93 6.21 4.01 -10.72
CA LEU A 93 5.80 4.96 -11.77
C LEU A 93 6.83 6.10 -11.85
N ALA A 94 7.24 6.44 -13.08
CA ALA A 94 8.17 7.53 -13.33
C ALA A 94 7.66 8.91 -12.86
N ARG A 95 6.34 9.06 -12.77
CA ARG A 95 5.67 10.26 -12.22
C ARG A 95 4.49 9.84 -11.37
N SER A 96 4.17 10.65 -10.36
CA SER A 96 2.96 10.43 -9.56
C SER A 96 1.72 10.52 -10.47
N PRO A 97 0.79 9.55 -10.40
CA PRO A 97 -0.46 9.59 -11.15
C PRO A 97 -1.38 10.69 -10.59
N LEU A 98 -2.32 11.15 -11.42
CA LEU A 98 -3.38 12.04 -10.98
C LEU A 98 -4.19 11.35 -9.87
N PRO A 99 -4.50 12.05 -8.76
CA PRO A 99 -5.29 11.47 -7.67
C PRO A 99 -6.64 10.93 -8.15
N SER A 100 -7.33 11.63 -9.06
CA SER A 100 -8.62 11.21 -9.61
C SER A 100 -8.53 9.87 -10.36
N VAL A 101 -7.45 9.66 -11.12
CA VAL A 101 -7.23 8.40 -11.86
C VAL A 101 -6.79 7.29 -10.90
N TRP A 102 -5.84 7.58 -9.99
CA TRP A 102 -5.34 6.57 -9.05
C TRP A 102 -6.41 6.10 -8.08
N ASP A 103 -7.29 6.99 -7.61
CA ASP A 103 -8.40 6.64 -6.73
C ASP A 103 -9.32 5.58 -7.35
N GLU A 104 -9.48 5.58 -8.67
CA GLU A 104 -10.31 4.63 -9.41
C GLU A 104 -9.65 3.27 -9.65
N VAL A 105 -8.31 3.22 -9.75
CA VAL A 105 -7.57 1.99 -10.13
C VAL A 105 -6.80 1.35 -8.98
N ALA A 106 -6.49 2.09 -7.90
CA ALA A 106 -5.75 1.59 -6.75
C ALA A 106 -6.47 0.43 -6.05
N SER A 107 -5.74 -0.48 -5.44
CA SER A 107 -6.32 -1.53 -4.62
C SER A 107 -6.97 -0.91 -3.37
N ASP A 108 -8.18 -1.38 -3.06
CA ASP A 108 -9.00 -0.88 -1.95
C ASP A 108 -9.62 -2.06 -1.18
N SER A 109 -9.78 -1.91 0.14
CA SER A 109 -10.43 -2.88 1.02
C SER A 109 -11.92 -3.02 0.79
N GLY A 110 -12.64 -1.91 0.62
CA GLY A 110 -14.10 -1.92 0.55
C GLY A 110 -14.61 -2.68 -0.68
N ASN A 111 -13.90 -2.56 -1.80
CA ASN A 111 -14.26 -3.22 -3.06
C ASN A 111 -13.54 -4.57 -3.27
N CYS A 112 -12.67 -5.05 -2.35
CA CYS A 112 -11.88 -6.25 -2.63
C CYS A 112 -12.73 -7.55 -2.54
N LEU A 113 -12.75 -8.34 -3.61
CA LEU A 113 -13.38 -9.67 -3.62
C LEU A 113 -12.53 -10.77 -2.97
N GLY A 114 -11.30 -10.43 -2.53
CA GLY A 114 -10.37 -11.37 -1.91
C GLY A 114 -10.04 -12.56 -2.80
N ARG A 115 -10.20 -13.78 -2.27
CA ARG A 115 -9.97 -15.04 -3.02
C ARG A 115 -10.98 -15.26 -4.15
N ARG A 116 -12.16 -14.64 -4.10
CA ARG A 116 -13.18 -14.73 -5.17
C ARG A 116 -12.88 -13.80 -6.35
N CYS A 117 -11.85 -12.97 -6.25
CA CYS A 117 -11.48 -12.05 -7.34
C CYS A 117 -10.99 -12.86 -8.56
N PRO A 118 -11.52 -12.63 -9.78
CA PRO A 118 -11.06 -13.32 -10.99
C PRO A 118 -9.57 -13.14 -11.26
N THR A 119 -9.00 -12.01 -10.83
CA THR A 119 -7.57 -11.69 -10.99
C THR A 119 -6.72 -12.01 -9.76
N HIS A 120 -7.22 -12.79 -8.78
CA HIS A 120 -6.52 -13.06 -7.51
C HIS A 120 -5.10 -13.62 -7.71
N GLY A 121 -4.93 -14.57 -8.64
CA GLY A 121 -3.64 -15.20 -8.92
C GLY A 121 -2.57 -14.20 -9.38
N LYS A 122 -2.98 -13.18 -10.15
CA LYS A 122 -2.11 -12.11 -10.67
C LYS A 122 -2.20 -10.81 -9.85
N CYS A 123 -2.81 -10.84 -8.66
CA CYS A 123 -3.02 -9.63 -7.88
C CYS A 123 -1.73 -9.18 -7.18
N PHE A 124 -1.22 -8.02 -7.59
CA PHE A 124 -0.02 -7.39 -7.05
C PHE A 124 -0.03 -7.23 -5.52
N TYR A 125 -1.13 -6.73 -4.95
CA TYR A 125 -1.27 -6.59 -3.50
C TYR A 125 -1.18 -7.93 -2.77
N TYR A 126 -1.82 -8.98 -3.28
CA TYR A 126 -1.75 -10.31 -2.65
C TYR A 126 -0.38 -10.97 -2.86
N ALA A 127 0.29 -10.71 -3.98
CA ALA A 127 1.67 -11.14 -4.21
C ALA A 127 2.63 -10.47 -3.21
N ALA A 128 2.51 -9.16 -3.01
CA ALA A 128 3.22 -8.44 -1.94
C ALA A 128 2.89 -8.99 -0.54
N ARG A 129 1.61 -9.26 -0.26
CA ARG A 129 1.19 -9.85 1.03
C ARG A 129 1.82 -11.23 1.27
N ARG A 130 1.91 -12.08 0.24
CA ARG A 130 2.62 -13.37 0.33
C ARG A 130 4.12 -13.19 0.59
N ARG A 131 4.78 -12.24 -0.11
CA ARG A 131 6.19 -11.90 0.13
C ARG A 131 6.42 -11.47 1.57
N MET A 132 5.58 -10.57 2.11
CA MET A 132 5.64 -10.14 3.51
C MET A 132 5.50 -11.32 4.49
N GLN A 133 4.56 -12.25 4.23
CA GLN A 133 4.34 -13.41 5.10
C GLN A 133 5.55 -14.37 5.17
N ASN A 134 6.42 -14.35 4.17
CA ASN A 134 7.61 -15.23 4.13
C ASN A 134 8.91 -14.49 4.51
N ALA A 135 8.88 -13.16 4.66
CA ALA A 135 10.06 -12.37 5.00
C ALA A 135 10.38 -12.39 6.50
N GLN A 136 11.67 -12.36 6.84
CA GLN A 136 12.18 -12.23 8.21
C GLN A 136 12.35 -10.76 8.60
N VAL A 137 12.64 -9.87 7.65
CA VAL A 137 12.74 -8.42 7.89
C VAL A 137 11.68 -7.70 7.08
N LEU A 138 10.85 -6.91 7.74
CA LEU A 138 9.87 -6.04 7.11
C LEU A 138 10.32 -4.59 7.26
N LEU A 139 10.60 -3.93 6.15
CA LEU A 139 10.75 -2.48 6.13
C LEU A 139 9.36 -1.86 5.99
N VAL A 140 9.00 -0.94 6.88
CA VAL A 140 7.70 -0.25 6.86
C VAL A 140 7.92 1.25 7.07
N ASN A 141 6.92 2.06 6.69
CA ASN A 141 6.85 3.41 7.20
C ASN A 141 6.14 3.45 8.56
N HIS A 142 6.40 4.50 9.35
CA HIS A 142 5.76 4.68 10.67
C HIS A 142 4.23 4.67 10.58
N ALA A 143 3.66 5.31 9.56
CA ALA A 143 2.22 5.35 9.33
C ALA A 143 1.60 3.93 9.25
N LEU A 144 2.21 3.02 8.49
CA LEU A 144 1.74 1.64 8.34
C LEU A 144 1.92 0.85 9.63
N LEU A 145 3.04 1.03 10.33
CA LEU A 145 3.26 0.39 11.62
C LEU A 145 2.20 0.80 12.65
N PHE A 146 1.94 2.09 12.83
CA PHE A 146 0.95 2.58 13.79
C PHE A 146 -0.47 2.17 13.40
N SER A 147 -0.78 2.18 12.10
CA SER A 147 -2.07 1.67 11.61
C SER A 147 -2.25 0.17 11.90
N ASP A 148 -1.20 -0.63 11.75
CA ASP A 148 -1.23 -2.06 12.09
C ASP A 148 -1.43 -2.27 13.59
N ILE A 149 -0.71 -1.54 14.45
CA ILE A 149 -0.85 -1.60 15.91
C ILE A 149 -2.28 -1.21 16.35
N ALA A 150 -2.85 -0.15 15.76
CA ALA A 150 -4.21 0.28 16.05
C ALA A 150 -5.24 -0.80 15.68
N LEU A 151 -5.15 -1.36 14.48
CA LEU A 151 -6.09 -2.36 13.98
C LEU A 151 -5.97 -3.70 14.69
N ARG A 152 -4.78 -4.08 15.16
CA ARG A 152 -4.57 -5.33 15.92
C ARG A 152 -5.37 -5.36 17.21
N ARG A 153 -5.61 -4.20 17.85
CA ARG A 153 -6.49 -4.10 19.03
C ARG A 153 -7.94 -4.51 18.72
N HIS A 154 -8.33 -4.46 17.45
CA HIS A 154 -9.65 -4.86 16.96
C HIS A 154 -9.61 -6.20 16.21
N GLY A 155 -8.54 -6.99 16.37
CA GLY A 155 -8.40 -8.32 15.76
C GLY A 155 -8.05 -8.32 14.26
N VAL A 156 -7.68 -7.17 13.69
CA VAL A 156 -7.30 -7.04 12.28
C VAL A 156 -5.81 -6.76 12.15
N SER A 157 -5.09 -7.52 11.32
CA SER A 157 -3.66 -7.30 11.05
C SER A 157 -3.40 -6.94 9.58
N LEU A 158 -2.64 -5.87 9.38
CA LEU A 158 -2.10 -5.44 8.09
C LEU A 158 -0.78 -6.14 7.81
N LEU A 159 0.08 -6.24 8.82
CA LEU A 159 1.38 -6.89 8.76
C LEU A 159 1.29 -8.33 9.30
N PRO A 160 2.18 -9.23 8.86
CA PRO A 160 2.40 -10.52 9.53
C PRO A 160 2.79 -10.34 11.01
N ASP A 161 2.64 -11.37 11.83
CA ASP A 161 3.08 -11.30 13.23
C ASP A 161 4.61 -11.14 13.34
N TYR A 162 5.04 -10.28 14.25
CA TYR A 162 6.44 -9.93 14.47
C TYR A 162 6.77 -9.89 15.96
N GLN A 163 8.04 -10.09 16.29
CA GLN A 163 8.51 -10.15 17.69
C GLN A 163 9.39 -8.96 18.07
N VAL A 164 9.97 -8.26 17.09
CA VAL A 164 10.87 -7.14 17.32
C VAL A 164 10.46 -5.99 16.41
N VAL A 165 10.42 -4.79 16.98
CA VAL A 165 10.22 -3.55 16.23
C VAL A 165 11.44 -2.66 16.48
N ILE A 166 12.07 -2.22 15.40
CA ILE A 166 13.11 -1.21 15.39
C ILE A 166 12.49 0.07 14.84
N LEU A 167 12.53 1.13 15.63
CA LEU A 167 12.01 2.43 15.26
C LEU A 167 13.19 3.32 14.93
N ASP A 168 13.40 3.54 13.64
CA ASP A 168 14.37 4.49 13.15
C ASP A 168 13.78 5.92 13.20
N GLU A 169 14.63 6.93 13.23
CA GLU A 169 14.22 8.35 13.30
C GLU A 169 13.17 8.62 14.39
N ALA A 170 13.41 8.04 15.58
CA ALA A 170 12.41 7.94 16.63
C ALA A 170 11.88 9.29 17.14
N HIS A 171 12.60 10.37 16.87
CA HIS A 171 12.18 11.73 17.16
C HIS A 171 10.89 12.13 16.40
N THR A 172 10.57 11.51 15.27
CA THR A 172 9.35 11.78 14.48
C THR A 172 8.11 11.03 14.96
N ILE A 173 8.28 10.08 15.89
CA ILE A 173 7.24 9.11 16.25
C ILE A 173 6.04 9.74 16.91
N GLU A 174 6.23 10.66 17.85
CA GLU A 174 5.14 11.22 18.65
C GLU A 174 4.06 11.84 17.76
N GLN A 175 4.50 12.65 16.79
CA GLN A 175 3.61 13.30 15.84
C GLN A 175 2.87 12.27 14.95
N ILE A 176 3.58 11.27 14.41
CA ILE A 176 2.97 10.27 13.51
C ILE A 176 2.03 9.34 14.29
N ALA A 177 2.40 8.98 15.51
CA ALA A 177 1.56 8.19 16.39
C ALA A 177 0.28 8.94 16.74
N GLY A 178 0.35 10.24 17.04
CA GLY A 178 -0.83 11.08 17.26
C GLY A 178 -1.78 11.09 16.05
N ASP A 179 -1.22 11.17 14.85
CA ASP A 179 -2.00 11.22 13.61
C ASP A 179 -2.67 9.89 13.24
N HIS A 180 -2.06 8.75 13.57
CA HIS A 180 -2.53 7.42 13.19
C HIS A 180 -3.23 6.64 14.31
N LEU A 181 -2.98 6.98 15.58
CA LEU A 181 -3.73 6.47 16.73
C LEU A 181 -4.92 7.38 17.09
N GLY A 182 -4.90 8.63 16.62
CA GLY A 182 -5.99 9.59 16.78
C GLY A 182 -7.08 9.40 15.72
N LEU A 183 -8.32 9.69 16.10
CA LEU A 183 -9.41 9.85 15.15
C LEU A 183 -9.35 11.29 14.61
N ARG A 184 -9.03 11.45 13.32
CA ARG A 184 -9.16 12.74 12.62
C ARG A 184 -10.41 12.72 11.74
N ILE A 185 -11.31 13.65 12.00
CA ILE A 185 -12.47 13.95 11.16
C ILE A 185 -12.34 15.41 10.74
N SER A 186 -12.32 15.67 9.43
CA SER A 186 -12.39 17.04 8.89
C SER A 186 -13.69 17.26 8.14
N SER A 187 -14.17 18.51 8.12
CA SER A 187 -15.38 18.88 7.38
C SER A 187 -15.28 18.53 5.89
N GLY A 188 -14.10 18.72 5.28
CA GLY A 188 -13.87 18.36 3.88
C GLY A 188 -13.89 16.85 3.62
N GLN A 189 -13.44 16.01 4.55
CA GLN A 189 -13.58 14.56 4.44
C GLN A 189 -15.04 14.13 4.53
N ILE A 190 -15.82 14.73 5.43
CA ILE A 190 -17.26 14.48 5.54
C ILE A 190 -17.95 14.88 4.23
N GLU A 191 -17.68 16.09 3.74
CA GLU A 191 -18.29 16.61 2.50
C GLU A 191 -17.92 15.76 1.29
N TYR A 192 -16.67 15.31 1.16
CA TYR A 192 -16.25 14.39 0.11
C TYR A 192 -17.00 13.05 0.16
N GLN A 193 -17.18 12.46 1.35
CA GLN A 193 -17.92 11.20 1.50
C GLN A 193 -19.41 11.37 1.22
N LEU A 194 -20.02 12.47 1.67
CA LEU A 194 -21.41 12.81 1.38
C LEU A 194 -21.63 13.03 -0.13
N ASN A 195 -20.75 13.77 -0.80
CA ASN A 195 -20.81 13.99 -2.24
C ASN A 195 -20.63 12.71 -3.07
N LYS A 196 -19.97 11.68 -2.52
CA LYS A 196 -19.91 10.35 -3.14
C LYS A 196 -21.24 9.60 -3.06
N LEU A 197 -22.01 9.80 -1.99
CA LEU A 197 -23.33 9.20 -1.82
C LEU A 197 -24.37 9.95 -2.66
N PHE A 198 -24.32 11.27 -2.66
CA PHE A 198 -25.20 12.12 -3.43
C PHE A 198 -24.59 13.52 -3.60
N ASN A 199 -24.39 13.96 -4.83
CA ASN A 199 -23.90 15.29 -5.14
C ASN A 199 -25.05 16.17 -5.64
N GLU A 200 -25.42 17.17 -4.84
CA GLU A 200 -26.55 18.06 -5.11
C GLU A 200 -26.38 18.88 -6.40
N ARG A 201 -25.14 19.17 -6.83
CA ARG A 201 -24.88 20.01 -8.00
C ARG A 201 -25.14 19.30 -9.32
N ASN A 202 -24.97 17.99 -9.36
CA ASN A 202 -25.14 17.20 -10.59
C ASN A 202 -26.24 16.13 -10.46
N GLY A 203 -26.91 16.05 -9.30
CA GLY A 203 -28.03 15.15 -9.03
C GLY A 203 -27.66 13.67 -9.11
N LYS A 204 -26.37 13.33 -8.99
CA LYS A 204 -25.85 11.98 -9.16
C LYS A 204 -25.17 11.50 -7.88
N GLY A 205 -25.31 10.22 -7.61
CA GLY A 205 -24.78 9.54 -6.43
C GLY A 205 -24.52 8.07 -6.75
N LEU A 206 -23.99 7.34 -5.76
CA LEU A 206 -23.88 5.88 -5.80
C LEU A 206 -25.27 5.22 -5.94
#